data_AF-A0A7C6KCP1-F1
#
_entry.id   AF-A0A7C6KCP1-F1
#
_cell.length_a   1.000
_cell.length_b   1.000
_cell.length_c   1.000
_cell.angle_alpha   90.00
_cell.angle_beta   90.00
_cell.angle_gamma   90.00
#
_symmetry.space_group_name_H-M   'P 1'
#
loop_
_entity.id
_entity.type
_entity.pdbx_description
1 polymer ?
#
loop_
_entity_poly.entity_id
_entity_poly.type
_entity_poly.pdbx_seq_one_letter_code
_entity_poly.pdbx_strand_id
1 'polypeptide(L)' 'MNKIKLYPYINLTNEQLIDCTIREMDRMKNLSKHRSLSKYNRRKYMVNQLIIEIKRRDLEIEKSLLIKRIFNR' A
#
# COMPACT_ATOMS: atom_id res chain seq x y z
N MET A 1 -8.82 -4.68 25.32
CA MET A 1 -8.97 -5.04 23.89
C MET A 1 -8.97 -3.76 23.06
N ASN A 2 -7.83 -3.44 22.42
CA ASN A 2 -7.79 -2.31 21.48
C ASN A 2 -8.63 -2.68 20.26
N LYS A 3 -9.71 -1.92 20.01
CA LYS A 3 -10.51 -2.01 18.80
C LYS A 3 -9.57 -1.83 17.61
N ILE A 4 -9.17 -2.92 16.96
CA ILE A 4 -8.47 -2.89 15.68
C ILE A 4 -9.43 -2.12 14.75
N LYS A 5 -9.09 -0.89 14.39
CA LYS A 5 -9.87 -0.12 13.41
C LYS A 5 -9.90 -0.98 12.14
N LEU A 6 -11.04 -1.61 11.87
CA LEU A 6 -11.11 -2.72 10.92
C LEU A 6 -10.75 -2.28 9.50
N TYR A 7 -10.86 -0.99 9.15
CA TYR A 7 -10.50 -0.46 7.84
C TYR A 7 -10.08 1.02 7.94
N PRO A 8 -8.82 1.35 8.29
CA PRO A 8 -8.37 2.74 8.40
C PRO A 8 -8.40 3.50 7.07
N TYR A 9 -8.62 2.81 5.94
CA TYR A 9 -8.64 3.36 4.59
C TYR A 9 -10.02 3.35 3.93
N ILE A 10 -11.08 3.05 4.69
CA ILE A 10 -12.45 3.01 4.16
C ILE A 10 -12.91 4.35 3.56
N ASN A 11 -12.36 5.46 4.07
CA ASN A 11 -12.71 6.80 3.61
C ASN A 11 -11.95 7.26 2.36
N LEU A 12 -10.97 6.49 1.88
CA LEU A 12 -10.27 6.84 0.63
C LEU A 12 -11.19 6.59 -0.57
N THR A 13 -11.14 7.45 -1.58
CA THR A 13 -11.70 7.11 -2.90
C THR A 13 -10.91 5.97 -3.53
N ASN A 14 -11.46 5.32 -4.56
CA ASN A 14 -10.78 4.21 -5.24
C ASN A 14 -9.44 4.65 -5.83
N GLU A 15 -9.39 5.82 -6.45
CA GLU A 15 -8.15 6.41 -6.98
C GLU A 15 -7.14 6.71 -5.88
N GLN A 16 -7.58 7.33 -4.78
CA GLN A 16 -6.72 7.64 -3.63
C GLN A 16 -6.17 6.37 -2.99
N LEU A 17 -7.00 5.32 -2.91
CA LEU A 17 -6.61 4.03 -2.36
C LEU A 17 -5.52 3.37 -3.20
N ILE A 18 -5.70 3.32 -4.53
CA ILE A 18 -4.70 2.78 -5.46
C ILE A 18 -3.40 3.60 -5.38
N ASP A 19 -3.50 4.93 -5.46
CA ASP A 19 -2.33 5.80 -5.44
C ASP A 19 -1.56 5.72 -4.11
N CYS A 20 -2.27 5.70 -2.98
CA CYS A 20 -1.69 5.51 -1.66
C CYS A 20 -0.97 4.16 -1.56
N THR A 21 -1.60 3.09 -2.04
CA THR A 21 -1.03 1.73 -2.04
C THR A 21 0.29 1.70 -2.79
N ILE A 22 0.32 2.25 -4.01
CA ILE A 22 1.54 2.24 -4.83
C ILE A 22 2.65 3.09 -4.17
N ARG A 23 2.32 4.27 -3.62
CA ARG A 23 3.31 5.11 -2.91
C ARG A 23 3.91 4.37 -1.71
N GLU A 24 3.10 3.67 -0.94
CA GLU A 24 3.55 2.95 0.24
C GLU A 24 4.37 1.69 -0.11
N MET A 25 4.06 1.02 -1.21
CA MET A 25 4.89 -0.05 -1.78
C MET A 25 6.28 0.45 -2.19
N ASP A 26 6.38 1.60 -2.86
CA ASP A 26 7.68 2.16 -3.25
C ASP A 26 8.52 2.57 -2.03
N ARG A 27 7.88 3.19 -1.03
CA ARG A 27 8.56 3.51 0.23
C ARG A 27 9.01 2.26 0.98
N MET A 28 8.25 1.16 0.93
CA MET A 28 8.65 -0.13 1.49
C MET A 28 9.86 -0.73 0.75
N LYS A 29 9.91 -0.61 -0.59
CA LYS A 29 11.08 -0.99 -1.42
C LYS A 29 12.33 -0.19 -1.08
N ASN A 30 12.20 1.09 -0.74
CA ASN A 30 13.33 1.88 -0.29
C ASN A 30 13.79 1.45 1.12
N LEU A 31 12.86 1.17 2.03
CA LEU A 31 13.19 0.67 3.37
C LEU A 31 13.90 -0.69 3.37
N SER A 32 13.56 -1.59 2.44
CA SER A 32 14.26 -2.87 2.32
C SER A 32 15.72 -2.70 1.91
N LYS A 33 16.03 -1.71 1.07
CA LYS A 33 17.40 -1.37 0.67
C LYS A 33 18.23 -0.82 1.83
N HIS A 34 17.63 -0.03 2.71
CA HIS A 34 18.32 0.61 3.84
C HIS A 34 18.35 -0.24 5.12
N ARG A 35 18.04 -1.55 5.05
CA ARG A 35 18.04 -2.53 6.17
C ARG A 35 17.29 -2.08 7.44
N SER A 36 16.33 -1.16 7.33
CA SER A 36 15.55 -0.69 8.48
C SER A 36 14.37 -1.63 8.76
N LEU A 37 14.67 -2.79 9.37
CA LEU A 37 13.73 -3.90 9.52
C LEU A 37 12.44 -3.53 10.29
N SER A 38 12.56 -2.72 11.35
CA SER A 38 11.39 -2.31 12.16
C SER A 38 10.45 -1.40 11.37
N LYS A 39 10.99 -0.39 10.67
CA LYS A 39 10.22 0.51 9.79
C LYS A 39 9.61 -0.26 8.63
N TYR A 40 10.35 -1.20 8.06
CA TYR A 40 9.86 -2.08 7.01
C TYR A 40 8.65 -2.89 7.48
N ASN A 41 8.75 -3.57 8.63
CA ASN A 41 7.66 -4.41 9.16
C ASN A 41 6.40 -3.60 9.48
N ARG A 42 6.54 -2.41 10.09
CA ARG A 42 5.40 -1.52 10.33
C ARG A 42 4.72 -1.10 9.03
N ARG A 43 5.52 -0.82 7.99
CA ARG A 43 5.01 -0.38 6.69
C ARG A 43 4.39 -1.52 5.88
N LYS A 44 4.95 -2.73 5.97
CA LYS A 44 4.37 -3.96 5.42
C LYS A 44 2.97 -4.21 5.95
N TYR A 45 2.76 -4.07 7.25
CA TYR A 45 1.42 -4.20 7.84
C TYR A 45 0.44 -3.20 7.21
N MET A 46 0.87 -1.95 7.02
CA MET A 46 0.07 -0.91 6.42
C MET A 46 -0.29 -1.19 4.95
N VAL A 47 0.69 -1.60 4.15
CA VAL A 47 0.48 -1.99 2.75
C VAL A 47 -0.48 -3.17 2.65
N ASN A 48 -0.38 -4.15 3.55
CA ASN A 48 -1.31 -5.28 3.59
C ASN A 48 -2.76 -4.83 3.84
N GLN A 49 -2.98 -3.87 4.76
CA GLN A 49 -4.31 -3.32 5.01
C GLN A 49 -4.87 -2.60 3.77
N LEU A 50 -4.03 -1.88 3.03
CA LEU A 50 -4.41 -1.22 1.78
C LEU A 50 -4.79 -2.25 0.69
N ILE A 51 -4.01 -3.32 0.54
CA ILE A 51 -4.30 -4.41 -0.42
C ILE A 51 -5.62 -5.12 -0.08
N ILE A 52 -5.88 -5.38 1.21
CA ILE A 52 -7.14 -5.97 1.66
C ILE A 52 -8.32 -5.08 1.26
N GLU A 53 -8.20 -3.76 1.45
CA GLU A 53 -9.25 -2.81 1.08
C GLU A 53 -9.47 -2.74 -0.43
N ILE A 54 -8.40 -2.80 -1.24
CA ILE A 54 -8.48 -2.87 -2.71
C ILE A 54 -9.26 -4.12 -3.13
N LYS A 55 -8.89 -5.29 -2.59
CA LYS A 55 -9.59 -6.54 -2.88
C LYS A 55 -11.05 -6.53 -2.42
N ARG A 56 -11.33 -5.92 -1.26
CA ARG A 56 -12.68 -5.80 -0.72
C ARG A 56 -13.61 -4.99 -1.63
N ARG A 57 -13.05 -4.00 -2.34
CA ARG A 57 -13.79 -3.14 -3.28
C ARG A 57 -13.79 -3.67 -4.72
N ASP A 58 -13.26 -4.87 -4.94
CA ASP A 58 -13.10 -5.46 -6.27
C ASP A 58 -12.33 -4.53 -7.24
N LEU A 59 -11.31 -3.85 -6.72
CA LEU A 59 -10.45 -2.98 -7.51
C LEU A 59 -9.23 -3.75 -7.97
N GLU A 60 -8.85 -3.54 -9.23
CA GLU A 60 -7.57 -4.00 -9.75
C GLU A 60 -6.57 -2.85 -9.79
N ILE A 61 -5.32 -3.14 -9.39
CA ILE A 61 -4.21 -2.23 -9.66
C ILE A 61 -3.74 -2.57 -11.07
N GLU A 62 -4.05 -1.70 -12.04
CA GLU A 62 -3.63 -1.93 -13.41
C GLU A 62 -2.12 -2.13 -13.52
N LYS A 63 -1.72 -3.19 -14.23
CA LYS A 63 -0.31 -3.50 -14.47
C LYS A 63 0.42 -2.36 -15.19
N SER A 64 -0.29 -1.65 -16.07
CA SER A 64 0.19 -0.45 -16.79
C SER A 64 0.65 0.65 -15.82
N LEU A 65 -0.13 0.92 -14.77
CA LEU A 65 0.15 1.89 -13.71
C LEU A 65 1.37 1.48 -12.88
N LEU A 66 1.48 0.19 -12.53
CA LEU A 66 2.65 -0.35 -11.84
C LEU A 66 3.91 -0.24 -12.69
N ILE A 67 3.84 -0.61 -13.97
CA ILE A 67 4.96 -0.51 -14.91
C ILE A 67 5.42 0.94 -15.03
N LYS A 68 4.49 1.88 -15.28
CA LYS A 68 4.83 3.31 -15.35
C LYS A 68 5.59 3.76 -14.09
N ARG A 69 5.14 3.38 -12.89
CA ARG A 69 5.81 3.78 -11.64
C ARG A 69 7.13 3.09 -11.36
N ILE A 70 7.33 1.87 -11.85
CA ILE A 70 8.57 1.11 -11.64
C ILE A 70 9.65 1.53 -12.65
N PHE A 71 9.25 1.80 -13.90
CA PHE A 71 10.16 2.01 -15.02
C PHE A 71 10.32 3.47 -15.45
N ASN A 72 9.32 4.35 -15.24
CA ASN A 72 9.55 5.79 -15.39
C ASN A 72 10.05 6.34 -14.07
N ARG A 73 11.37 6.50 -13.99
CA ARG A 73 12.08 7.09 -12.87
C ARG A 73 12.82 8.32 -13.33
#